data_AF-A0A381YE58-F1
#
_entry.id   AF-A0A381YE58-F1
#
_cell.length_a   1.000
_cell.length_b   1.000
_cell.length_c   1.000
_cell.angle_alpha   90.00
_cell.angle_beta   90.00
_cell.angle_gamma   90.00
#
_symmetry.space_group_name_H-M   'P 1'
#
loop_
_entity.id
_entity.type
_entity.pdbx_description
1 polymer ?
#
loop_
_entity_poly.entity_id
_entity_poly.type
_entity_poly.pdbx_seq_one_letter_code
_entity_poly.pdbx_strand_id
1 'polypeptide(L)'
;MSENDLDQDELNREMILDLFYTTNGDLNEINRAIDEKLKIRGFRKITLFEEFVKNRLAVNPRILKMPQMEVSTIESIYLSQYPAINGIEILDLRKNFIGDEGVEAIAQSSLLSKLRELDLRNNGISRLGVKILAESKALGSLEKIDLRLNQLGKRWEEKFNATGNFPKLNQIKTI
;
A
#
# COMPACT_ATOMS: atom_id res chain seq x y z
N MET A 1 25.85 -2.42 29.34
CA MET A 1 25.76 -1.24 28.45
C MET A 1 24.69 -1.59 27.44
N SER A 2 23.58 -0.87 27.51
CA SER A 2 22.32 -1.15 26.82
C SER A 2 22.54 -1.22 25.30
N GLU A 3 22.14 -2.35 24.70
CA GLU A 3 21.84 -2.41 23.28
C GLU A 3 20.68 -1.45 23.06
N ASN A 4 21.03 -0.26 22.59
CA ASN A 4 20.24 0.72 21.86
C ASN A 4 18.75 0.69 22.15
N ASP A 5 18.27 1.78 22.77
CA ASP A 5 16.91 2.27 22.65
C ASP A 5 16.45 2.23 21.18
N LEU A 6 15.91 1.09 20.77
CA LEU A 6 15.48 0.77 19.42
C LEU A 6 14.40 1.77 18.98
N ASP A 7 14.78 2.69 18.11
CA ASP A 7 13.96 3.30 17.06
C ASP A 7 12.51 3.68 17.42
N GLN A 8 12.31 4.42 18.52
CA GLN A 8 11.06 5.19 18.69
C GLN A 8 10.93 6.36 17.66
N ASP A 9 11.96 6.58 16.85
CA ASP A 9 12.06 7.66 15.87
C ASP A 9 12.02 7.23 14.40
N GLU A 10 11.91 5.93 14.09
CA GLU A 10 11.77 5.50 12.70
C GLU A 10 10.31 5.56 12.24
N LEU A 11 10.07 6.30 11.16
CA LEU A 11 8.75 6.40 10.54
C LEU A 11 8.39 5.04 9.91
N ASN A 12 7.67 4.22 10.68
CA ASN A 12 7.30 2.86 10.33
C ASN A 12 5.77 2.69 10.31
N ARG A 13 5.32 1.48 9.92
CA ARG A 13 3.89 1.16 9.82
C ARG A 13 3.13 1.42 11.12
N GLU A 14 3.62 0.92 12.25
CA GLU A 14 2.92 1.03 13.55
C GLU A 14 2.72 2.49 13.93
N MET A 15 3.74 3.33 13.76
CA MET A 15 3.63 4.75 14.09
C MET A 15 2.62 5.47 13.19
N ILE A 16 2.58 5.17 11.87
CA ILE A 16 1.58 5.77 10.99
C ILE A 16 0.17 5.35 11.41
N LEU A 17 -0.05 4.08 11.71
CA LEU A 17 -1.34 3.58 12.17
C LEU A 17 -1.74 4.20 13.52
N ASP A 18 -0.79 4.35 14.45
CA ASP A 18 -1.01 5.00 15.73
C ASP A 18 -1.40 6.47 15.56
N LEU A 19 -0.81 7.20 14.59
CA LEU A 19 -1.25 8.55 14.25
C LEU A 19 -2.71 8.56 13.78
N PHE A 20 -3.11 7.65 12.88
CA PHE A 20 -4.51 7.56 12.44
C PHE A 20 -5.48 7.28 13.60
N TYR A 21 -5.07 6.48 14.58
CA TYR A 21 -5.88 6.15 15.75
C TYR A 21 -5.95 7.32 16.76
N THR A 22 -4.80 7.88 17.14
CA THR A 22 -4.67 8.90 18.19
C THR A 22 -5.26 10.25 17.80
N THR A 23 -5.23 10.62 16.51
CA THR A 23 -5.85 11.86 16.02
C THR A 23 -7.31 11.68 15.62
N ASN A 24 -7.89 10.49 15.86
CA ASN A 24 -9.25 10.16 15.43
C ASN A 24 -9.48 10.42 13.92
N GLY A 25 -8.44 10.20 13.10
CA GLY A 25 -8.47 10.41 11.66
C GLY A 25 -8.38 11.87 11.18
N ASP A 26 -7.98 12.84 12.02
CA ASP A 26 -7.69 14.20 11.54
C ASP A 26 -6.46 14.19 10.62
N LEU A 27 -6.73 14.21 9.30
CA LEU A 27 -5.72 14.16 8.26
C LEU A 27 -4.75 15.35 8.32
N ASN A 28 -5.17 16.54 8.75
CA ASN A 28 -4.28 17.68 8.83
C ASN A 28 -3.23 17.48 9.93
N GLU A 29 -3.64 16.97 11.08
CA GLU A 29 -2.74 16.66 12.18
C GLU A 29 -1.79 15.51 11.86
N ILE A 30 -2.33 14.43 11.26
CA ILE A 30 -1.54 13.28 10.79
C ILE A 30 -0.50 13.75 9.79
N ASN A 31 -0.90 14.53 8.79
CA ASN A 31 0.01 15.00 7.74
C ASN A 31 1.11 15.88 8.31
N ARG A 32 0.77 16.79 9.23
CA ARG A 32 1.76 17.63 9.91
C ARG A 32 2.76 16.79 10.69
N ALA A 33 2.30 15.79 11.44
CA ALA A 33 3.17 14.92 12.22
C ALA A 33 4.13 14.10 11.33
N ILE A 34 3.62 13.54 10.22
CA ILE A 34 4.42 12.79 9.26
C ILE A 34 5.42 13.73 8.55
N ASP A 35 4.97 14.90 8.08
CA ASP A 35 5.83 15.86 7.37
C ASP A 35 7.01 16.35 8.21
N GLU A 36 6.79 16.61 9.51
CA GLU A 36 7.88 17.00 10.42
C GLU A 36 8.95 15.90 10.55
N LYS A 37 8.54 14.62 10.58
CA LYS A 37 9.46 13.48 10.61
C LYS A 37 10.15 13.23 9.26
N LEU A 38 9.48 13.49 8.13
CA LEU A 38 10.05 13.33 6.79
C LEU A 38 11.06 14.43 6.43
N LYS A 39 10.95 15.62 7.04
CA LYS A 39 11.78 16.81 6.77
C LYS A 39 13.28 16.55 6.84
N ILE A 40 13.71 15.67 7.74
CA ILE A 40 15.13 15.36 7.99
C ILE A 40 15.71 14.44 6.90
N ARG A 41 14.85 13.75 6.13
CA ARG A 41 15.25 12.66 5.22
C ARG A 41 15.10 13.01 3.72
N GLY A 42 14.68 14.23 3.38
CA GLY A 42 14.56 14.68 1.97
C GLY A 42 13.43 14.01 1.17
N PHE A 43 12.50 13.33 1.84
CA PHE A 43 11.33 12.73 1.20
C PHE A 43 10.30 13.77 0.78
N ARG A 44 9.47 13.41 -0.21
CA ARG A 44 8.24 14.16 -0.54
C ARG A 44 7.36 14.25 0.71
N LYS A 45 6.81 15.43 0.97
CA LYS A 45 5.81 15.64 2.02
C LYS A 45 4.58 14.78 1.79
N ILE A 46 4.07 14.14 2.84
CA ILE A 46 2.82 13.39 2.79
C ILE A 46 1.64 14.31 2.45
N THR A 47 1.68 15.59 2.85
CA THR A 47 0.65 16.57 2.45
C THR A 47 0.56 16.72 0.93
N LEU A 48 1.71 16.75 0.24
CA LEU A 48 1.74 16.84 -1.23
C LEU A 48 1.26 15.54 -1.87
N PHE A 49 1.60 14.39 -1.27
CA PHE A 49 1.11 13.10 -1.72
C PHE A 49 -0.43 13.00 -1.57
N GLU A 50 -0.98 13.42 -0.42
CA GLU A 50 -2.42 13.43 -0.18
C GLU A 50 -3.15 14.33 -1.17
N GLU A 51 -2.69 15.57 -1.36
CA GLU A 51 -3.30 16.52 -2.29
C GLU A 51 -3.34 15.95 -3.72
N PHE A 52 -2.25 15.28 -4.12
CA PHE A 52 -2.16 14.64 -5.42
C PHE A 52 -3.14 13.46 -5.57
N VAL A 53 -3.27 12.60 -4.56
CA VAL A 53 -4.26 11.50 -4.55
C VAL A 53 -5.67 12.07 -4.61
N LYS A 54 -5.97 13.08 -3.79
CA LYS A 54 -7.27 13.77 -3.74
C LYS A 54 -7.66 14.32 -5.11
N ASN A 55 -6.73 14.99 -5.80
CA ASN A 55 -6.98 15.55 -7.13
C ASN A 55 -7.27 14.47 -8.17
N ARG A 56 -6.61 13.31 -8.10
CA ARG A 56 -6.91 12.17 -9.00
C ARG A 56 -8.28 11.56 -8.74
N LEU A 57 -8.64 11.37 -7.48
CA LEU A 57 -9.94 10.83 -7.09
C LEU A 57 -11.09 11.79 -7.42
N ALA A 58 -10.84 13.10 -7.40
CA ALA A 58 -11.80 14.10 -7.87
C ALA A 58 -12.12 13.97 -9.37
N VAL A 59 -11.14 13.53 -10.18
CA VAL A 59 -11.35 13.25 -11.61
C VAL A 59 -12.05 11.92 -11.82
N ASN A 60 -11.65 10.87 -11.09
CA ASN A 60 -12.31 9.58 -11.14
C ASN A 60 -12.24 8.86 -9.78
N PRO A 61 -13.37 8.77 -9.04
CA PRO A 61 -13.37 8.19 -7.70
C PRO A 61 -13.19 6.67 -7.67
N ARG A 62 -13.22 6.01 -8.84
CA ARG A 62 -13.07 4.54 -8.95
C ARG A 62 -11.68 4.11 -9.39
N ILE A 63 -10.86 5.04 -9.88
CA ILE A 63 -9.59 4.71 -10.53
C ILE A 63 -8.48 5.58 -9.95
N LEU A 64 -7.53 4.94 -9.28
CA LEU A 64 -6.31 5.59 -8.81
C LEU A 64 -5.10 4.98 -9.51
N LYS A 65 -4.50 5.74 -10.43
CA LYS A 65 -3.30 5.32 -11.16
C LYS A 65 -2.12 6.20 -10.81
N MET A 66 -1.09 5.61 -10.23
CA MET A 66 0.15 6.27 -9.82
C MET A 66 1.40 5.50 -10.29
N PRO A 67 1.50 5.12 -11.58
CA PRO A 67 2.67 4.41 -12.06
C PRO A 67 3.91 5.30 -12.04
N GLN A 68 5.04 4.78 -11.57
CA GLN A 68 6.33 5.50 -11.61
C GLN A 68 6.26 6.90 -10.96
N MET A 69 5.67 6.96 -9.76
CA MET A 69 5.51 8.18 -8.97
C MET A 69 6.42 8.21 -7.74
N GLU A 70 7.33 7.24 -7.66
CA GLU A 70 8.23 6.99 -6.54
C GLU A 70 7.45 6.81 -5.23
N VAL A 71 6.29 6.15 -5.29
CA VAL A 71 5.49 5.87 -4.08
C VAL A 71 6.29 4.96 -3.15
N SER A 72 6.60 5.49 -1.98
CA SER A 72 7.36 4.79 -0.93
C SER A 72 6.47 3.85 -0.12
N THR A 73 7.11 2.98 0.67
CA THR A 73 6.44 2.18 1.70
C THR A 73 5.54 3.03 2.60
N ILE A 74 6.04 4.17 3.06
CA ILE A 74 5.35 5.11 3.95
C ILE A 74 4.05 5.63 3.32
N GLU A 75 4.13 6.04 2.05
CA GLU A 75 2.98 6.55 1.32
C GLU A 75 1.96 5.45 1.02
N SER A 76 2.42 4.20 0.80
CA SER A 76 1.54 3.04 0.67
C SER A 76 0.78 2.73 1.96
N ILE A 77 1.46 2.83 3.11
CA ILE A 77 0.83 2.65 4.43
C ILE A 77 -0.20 3.76 4.68
N TYR A 78 0.19 5.02 4.44
CA TYR A 78 -0.72 6.16 4.55
C TYR A 78 -1.94 5.99 3.65
N LEU A 79 -1.73 5.66 2.37
CA LEU A 79 -2.80 5.45 1.40
C LEU A 79 -3.78 4.38 1.88
N SER A 80 -3.27 3.30 2.48
CA SER A 80 -4.08 2.19 3.00
C SER A 80 -5.03 2.59 4.14
N GLN A 81 -4.81 3.77 4.76
CA GLN A 81 -5.69 4.36 5.77
C GLN A 81 -6.47 5.57 5.24
N TYR A 82 -6.18 6.05 4.03
CA TYR A 82 -6.72 7.30 3.51
C TYR A 82 -8.21 7.17 3.14
N PRO A 83 -9.17 7.76 3.86
CA PRO A 83 -10.60 7.45 3.70
C PRO A 83 -11.16 7.66 2.28
N ALA A 84 -10.57 8.57 1.51
CA ALA A 84 -11.04 8.88 0.17
C ALA A 84 -10.83 7.73 -0.84
N ILE A 85 -9.98 6.73 -0.54
CA ILE A 85 -9.83 5.56 -1.42
C ILE A 85 -10.97 4.55 -1.27
N ASN A 86 -11.89 4.76 -0.32
CA ASN A 86 -13.02 3.86 -0.15
C ASN A 86 -13.87 3.80 -1.42
N GLY A 87 -13.98 2.61 -2.00
CA GLY A 87 -14.77 2.39 -3.22
C GLY A 87 -13.97 2.45 -4.52
N ILE A 88 -12.64 2.62 -4.49
CA ILE A 88 -11.84 2.46 -5.70
C ILE A 88 -11.94 1.02 -6.23
N GLU A 89 -12.05 0.89 -7.54
CA GLU A 89 -12.13 -0.39 -8.26
C GLU A 89 -10.79 -0.75 -8.92
N ILE A 90 -9.97 0.25 -9.27
CA ILE A 90 -8.69 0.07 -9.96
C ILE A 90 -7.59 0.84 -9.22
N LEU A 91 -6.53 0.12 -8.84
CA LEU A 91 -5.33 0.67 -8.23
C LEU A 91 -4.09 0.24 -9.05
N ASP A 92 -3.41 1.22 -9.65
CA ASP A 92 -2.18 1.01 -10.40
C ASP A 92 -1.01 1.70 -9.69
N LEU A 93 -0.16 0.90 -9.05
CA LEU A 93 1.03 1.35 -8.33
C LEU A 93 2.31 0.78 -8.96
N ARG A 94 2.30 0.41 -10.25
CA ARG A 94 3.49 -0.18 -10.86
C ARG A 94 4.69 0.76 -10.86
N LYS A 95 5.90 0.19 -10.85
CA LYS A 95 7.18 0.92 -10.90
C LYS A 95 7.33 1.92 -9.74
N ASN A 96 6.94 1.51 -8.53
CA ASN A 96 7.16 2.28 -7.31
C ASN A 96 8.05 1.48 -6.34
N PHE A 97 8.13 1.88 -5.08
CA PHE A 97 9.01 1.29 -4.07
C PHE A 97 8.21 0.94 -2.80
N ILE A 98 7.06 0.29 -2.95
CA ILE A 98 6.17 0.02 -1.80
C ILE A 98 6.69 -1.10 -0.89
N GLY A 99 7.49 -2.05 -1.41
CA GLY A 99 8.05 -3.16 -0.64
C GLY A 99 7.00 -4.10 0.01
N ASP A 100 7.48 -4.95 0.91
CA ASP A 100 6.64 -5.94 1.62
C ASP A 100 5.69 -5.30 2.63
N GLU A 101 6.15 -4.30 3.39
CA GLU A 101 5.32 -3.59 4.37
C GLU A 101 4.22 -2.77 3.72
N GLY A 102 4.51 -2.15 2.56
CA GLY A 102 3.53 -1.38 1.81
C GLY A 102 2.44 -2.27 1.22
N VAL A 103 2.80 -3.46 0.70
CA VAL A 103 1.80 -4.42 0.23
C VAL A 103 1.02 -5.07 1.37
N GLU A 104 1.63 -5.25 2.54
CA GLU A 104 0.93 -5.69 3.73
C GLU A 104 -0.16 -4.70 4.15
N ALA A 105 0.16 -3.40 4.17
CA ALA A 105 -0.83 -2.36 4.46
C ALA A 105 -2.00 -2.38 3.45
N ILE A 106 -1.71 -2.53 2.16
CA ILE A 106 -2.73 -2.68 1.11
C ILE A 106 -3.59 -3.92 1.36
N ALA A 107 -2.96 -5.07 1.68
CA ALA A 107 -3.63 -6.33 1.93
C ALA A 107 -4.57 -6.29 3.15
N GLN A 108 -4.33 -5.38 4.10
CA GLN A 108 -5.11 -5.24 5.33
C GLN A 108 -6.11 -4.06 5.29
N SER A 109 -6.07 -3.23 4.25
CA SER A 109 -6.95 -2.06 4.13
C SER A 109 -8.40 -2.45 3.83
N SER A 110 -9.30 -2.26 4.79
CA SER A 110 -10.75 -2.48 4.61
C SER A 110 -11.38 -1.52 3.58
N LEU A 111 -10.73 -0.38 3.32
CA LEU A 111 -11.16 0.62 2.33
C LEU A 111 -11.06 0.08 0.90
N LEU A 112 -10.21 -0.92 0.66
CA LEU A 112 -10.02 -1.57 -0.63
C LEU A 112 -10.97 -2.75 -0.89
N SER A 113 -12.03 -2.90 -0.11
CA SER A 113 -13.01 -4.00 -0.26
C SER A 113 -13.72 -4.06 -1.62
N LYS A 114 -13.72 -2.96 -2.38
CA LYS A 114 -14.27 -2.85 -3.73
C LYS A 114 -13.24 -2.98 -4.85
N LEU A 115 -11.96 -3.15 -4.50
CA LEU A 115 -10.89 -3.23 -5.48
C LEU A 115 -11.04 -4.47 -6.36
N ARG A 116 -10.98 -4.27 -7.68
CA ARG A 116 -11.13 -5.30 -8.72
C ARG A 116 -9.84 -5.52 -9.48
N GLU A 117 -9.08 -4.47 -9.73
CA GLU A 117 -7.80 -4.54 -10.45
C GLU A 117 -6.67 -3.92 -9.64
N LEU A 118 -5.61 -4.69 -9.42
CA LEU A 118 -4.42 -4.27 -8.68
C LEU A 118 -3.15 -4.53 -9.49
N ASP A 119 -2.47 -3.46 -9.90
CA ASP A 119 -1.18 -3.52 -10.61
C ASP A 119 -0.04 -3.11 -9.67
N LEU A 120 0.75 -4.10 -9.25
CA LEU A 120 1.89 -3.96 -8.36
C LEU A 120 3.21 -4.31 -9.04
N ARG A 121 3.28 -4.27 -10.37
CA ARG A 121 4.50 -4.63 -11.08
C ARG A 121 5.68 -3.77 -10.67
N ASN A 122 6.86 -4.36 -10.54
CA ASN A 122 8.10 -3.63 -10.24
C ASN A 122 7.99 -2.75 -8.98
N ASN A 123 7.81 -3.39 -7.83
CA ASN A 123 7.63 -2.73 -6.54
C ASN A 123 8.56 -3.27 -5.44
N GLY A 124 9.51 -4.12 -5.81
CA GLY A 124 10.43 -4.75 -4.86
C GLY A 124 9.76 -5.75 -3.91
N ILE A 125 8.55 -6.22 -4.23
CA ILE A 125 7.80 -7.16 -3.38
C ILE A 125 8.49 -8.51 -3.38
N SER A 126 8.70 -9.07 -2.20
CA SER A 126 9.31 -10.38 -2.01
C SER A 126 8.25 -11.47 -1.86
N ARG A 127 8.75 -12.68 -1.65
CA ARG A 127 7.95 -13.87 -1.30
C ARG A 127 7.12 -13.67 -0.04
N LEU A 128 7.62 -12.88 0.91
CA LEU A 128 6.91 -12.57 2.15
C LEU A 128 5.69 -11.69 1.87
N GLY A 129 5.87 -10.58 1.16
CA GLY A 129 4.77 -9.68 0.81
C GLY A 129 3.65 -10.38 0.02
N VAL A 130 4.01 -11.28 -0.91
CA VAL A 130 2.99 -12.06 -1.65
C VAL A 130 2.27 -13.08 -0.78
N LYS A 131 2.94 -13.69 0.20
CA LYS A 131 2.27 -14.56 1.17
C LYS A 131 1.22 -13.79 1.97
N ILE A 132 1.59 -12.61 2.48
CA ILE A 132 0.68 -11.73 3.22
C ILE A 132 -0.50 -11.32 2.34
N LEU A 133 -0.22 -10.94 1.09
CA LEU A 133 -1.26 -10.57 0.13
C LEU A 133 -2.23 -11.73 -0.10
N ALA A 134 -1.73 -12.97 -0.27
CA ALA A 134 -2.56 -14.15 -0.46
C ALA A 134 -3.51 -14.43 0.73
N GLU A 135 -3.10 -14.07 1.94
CA GLU A 135 -3.88 -14.23 3.17
C GLU A 135 -4.88 -13.08 3.40
N SER A 136 -4.92 -12.07 2.51
CA SER A 136 -5.81 -10.92 2.62
C SER A 136 -7.28 -11.33 2.69
N LYS A 137 -8.00 -10.77 3.67
CA LYS A 137 -9.46 -10.84 3.76
C LYS A 137 -10.14 -9.56 3.24
N ALA A 138 -9.39 -8.49 3.09
CA ALA A 138 -9.91 -7.21 2.65
C ALA A 138 -10.18 -7.19 1.15
N LEU A 139 -9.36 -7.88 0.35
CA LEU A 139 -9.40 -7.85 -1.12
C LEU A 139 -10.39 -8.88 -1.73
N GLY A 140 -11.54 -9.10 -1.10
CA GLY A 140 -12.52 -10.12 -1.52
C GLY A 140 -13.19 -9.87 -2.88
N SER A 141 -13.08 -8.66 -3.42
CA SER A 141 -13.61 -8.29 -4.76
C SER A 141 -12.57 -8.38 -5.87
N LEU A 142 -11.32 -8.75 -5.56
CA LEU A 142 -10.22 -8.69 -6.52
C LEU A 142 -10.41 -9.70 -7.65
N GLU A 143 -10.36 -9.21 -8.89
CA GLU A 143 -10.54 -9.99 -10.12
C GLU A 143 -9.22 -10.15 -10.87
N LYS A 144 -8.37 -9.13 -10.82
CA LYS A 144 -7.11 -9.08 -11.57
C LYS A 144 -5.97 -8.57 -10.70
N ILE A 145 -4.86 -9.28 -10.75
CA ILE A 145 -3.61 -8.86 -10.10
C ILE A 145 -2.41 -9.05 -11.01
N ASP A 146 -1.53 -8.04 -11.06
CA ASP A 146 -0.26 -8.11 -11.78
C ASP A 146 0.90 -7.85 -10.81
N LEU A 147 1.70 -8.89 -10.58
CA LEU A 147 2.85 -8.93 -9.67
C LEU A 147 4.17 -9.12 -10.42
N ARG A 148 4.18 -9.04 -11.76
CA ARG A 148 5.40 -9.25 -12.56
C ARG A 148 6.50 -8.25 -12.17
N LEU A 149 7.75 -8.61 -12.47
CA LEU A 149 8.92 -7.77 -12.17
C LEU A 149 9.11 -7.52 -10.65
N ASN A 150 8.58 -8.41 -9.80
CA ASN A 150 8.88 -8.45 -8.37
C ASN A 150 9.80 -9.65 -8.04
N GLN A 151 10.22 -9.77 -6.77
CA GLN A 151 11.24 -10.72 -6.31
C GLN A 151 10.63 -12.07 -5.89
N LEU A 152 9.73 -12.62 -6.72
CA LEU A 152 8.94 -13.81 -6.38
C LEU A 152 9.67 -15.09 -6.80
N GLY A 153 10.17 -15.11 -8.04
CA GLY A 153 10.64 -16.32 -8.71
C GLY A 153 9.50 -17.21 -9.20
N LYS A 154 9.81 -18.12 -10.13
CA LYS A 154 8.84 -18.83 -10.99
C LYS A 154 7.77 -19.69 -10.29
N ARG A 155 7.95 -20.04 -9.01
CA ARG A 155 7.07 -21.00 -8.28
C ARG A 155 5.89 -20.35 -7.54
N TRP A 156 5.76 -19.03 -7.58
CA TRP A 156 4.77 -18.36 -6.72
C TRP A 156 3.36 -18.32 -7.26
N GLU A 157 3.14 -18.47 -8.56
CA GLU A 157 1.78 -18.45 -9.13
C GLU A 157 0.91 -19.59 -8.59
N GLU A 158 1.44 -20.81 -8.61
CA GLU A 158 0.77 -22.00 -8.07
C GLU A 158 0.47 -21.83 -6.57
N LYS A 159 1.44 -21.30 -5.83
CA LYS A 159 1.28 -21.09 -4.39
C LYS A 159 0.26 -20.00 -4.07
N PHE A 160 0.27 -18.90 -4.83
CA PHE A 160 -0.69 -17.81 -4.69
C PHE A 160 -2.12 -18.29 -4.95
N ASN A 161 -2.31 -19.17 -5.93
CA ASN A 161 -3.59 -19.82 -6.18
C ASN A 161 -4.01 -20.76 -5.05
N ALA A 162 -3.08 -21.55 -4.51
CA ALA A 162 -3.37 -22.52 -3.46
C ALA A 162 -3.66 -21.87 -2.09
N THR A 163 -3.02 -20.74 -1.79
CA THR A 163 -3.15 -20.06 -0.49
C THR A 163 -3.99 -18.79 -0.55
N GLY A 164 -4.45 -18.39 -1.73
CA GLY A 164 -5.14 -17.12 -1.97
C GLY A 164 -6.58 -17.12 -1.47
N ASN A 165 -6.93 -16.12 -0.66
CA ASN A 165 -8.30 -15.86 -0.24
C ASN A 165 -9.00 -14.86 -1.18
N PHE A 166 -9.04 -15.18 -2.48
CA PHE A 166 -9.63 -14.31 -3.50
C PHE A 166 -10.72 -15.05 -4.31
N PRO A 167 -11.99 -14.99 -3.88
CA PRO A 167 -13.06 -15.81 -4.50
C PRO A 167 -13.40 -15.39 -5.94
N LYS A 168 -13.01 -14.19 -6.38
CA LYS A 168 -13.32 -13.64 -7.71
C LYS A 168 -12.13 -13.55 -8.65
N LEU A 169 -10.94 -13.92 -8.17
CA LEU A 169 -9.70 -13.73 -8.88
C LEU A 169 -9.63 -14.66 -10.10
N ASN A 170 -9.46 -14.08 -11.27
CA ASN A 170 -9.47 -14.81 -12.54
C ASN A 170 -8.29 -14.44 -13.44
N GLN A 171 -7.55 -13.38 -13.13
CA GLN A 171 -6.36 -12.99 -13.87
C GLN A 171 -5.19 -12.71 -12.92
N ILE A 172 -4.15 -13.53 -13.03
CA ILE A 172 -2.95 -13.43 -12.20
C ILE A 172 -1.75 -13.42 -13.14
N LYS A 173 -0.80 -12.53 -12.87
CA LYS A 173 0.47 -12.46 -13.61
C LYS A 173 1.61 -12.33 -12.64
N THR A 174 2.53 -13.29 -12.62
CA THR A 174 3.68 -13.29 -11.69
C THR A 174 5.05 -13.34 -12.38
N ILE A 175 5.11 -13.67 -13.67
CA ILE A 175 6.32 -13.77 -14.50
C ILE A 175 6.27 -12.89 -15.76
#